data_AF-W1XNB0-F1
#
_entry.id   AF-W1XNB0-F1
#
_cell.length_a   1.000
_cell.length_b   1.000
_cell.length_c   1.000
_cell.angle_alpha   90.00
_cell.angle_beta   90.00
_cell.angle_gamma   90.00
#
_symmetry.space_group_name_H-M   'P 1'
#
loop_
_entity.id
_entity.type
_entity.pdbx_description
1 polymer ?
#
loop_
_entity_poly.entity_id
_entity_poly.type
_entity_poly.pdbx_seq_one_letter_code
_entity_poly.pdbx_strand_id
1 'polypeptide(L)' 'SSTVNTLMMGDALAMAVMQARGFNEEDFARSHPAGALGARLLNKVHHLMRRDDAIPQVALTASVMDAMLELSRRLTAD' A
#
# COMPACT_ATOMS: atom_id res chain seq x y z
N SER A 1 -36.40 7.24 -14.93
CA SER A 1 -36.52 7.96 -13.65
C SER A 1 -35.43 9.02 -13.59
N SER A 2 -35.74 10.26 -13.17
CA SER A 2 -34.83 11.42 -13.18
C SER A 2 -33.54 11.20 -12.36
N THR A 3 -33.66 10.60 -11.16
CA THR A 3 -32.52 10.34 -10.27
C THR A 3 -31.49 9.37 -10.86
N VAL A 4 -31.94 8.34 -11.56
CA VAL A 4 -31.05 7.38 -12.24
C VAL A 4 -30.31 8.05 -13.39
N ASN A 5 -30.99 8.94 -14.12
CA ASN A 5 -30.40 9.70 -15.21
C ASN A 5 -29.30 10.66 -14.69
N THR A 6 -29.52 11.31 -13.55
CA THR A 6 -28.52 12.17 -12.91
C THR A 6 -27.28 11.39 -12.47
N LEU A 7 -27.44 10.20 -11.87
CA LEU A 7 -26.30 9.35 -11.49
C LEU A 7 -25.48 8.94 -12.73
N MET A 8 -26.15 8.47 -13.78
CA MET A 8 -25.48 8.07 -15.03
C MET A 8 -24.74 9.23 -15.69
N MET A 9 -25.34 10.42 -15.73
CA MET A 9 -24.68 11.61 -16.27
C MET A 9 -23.48 12.04 -15.41
N GLY A 10 -23.58 11.93 -14.09
CA GLY A 10 -22.48 12.19 -13.16
C GLY A 10 -21.28 11.28 -13.40
N ASP A 11 -21.51 9.96 -13.47
CA ASP A 11 -20.46 8.96 -13.70
C ASP A 11 -19.80 9.15 -15.07
N ALA A 12 -20.62 9.38 -16.12
CA ALA A 12 -20.11 9.60 -17.47
C ALA A 12 -19.23 10.85 -17.55
N LEU A 13 -19.64 11.95 -16.91
CA LEU A 13 -18.87 13.19 -16.90
C LEU A 13 -17.57 13.04 -16.12
N ALA A 14 -17.61 12.38 -14.95
CA ALA A 14 -16.42 12.12 -14.15
C ALA A 14 -15.40 11.29 -14.93
N MET A 15 -15.83 10.20 -15.57
CA MET A 15 -14.96 9.37 -16.40
C MET A 15 -14.38 10.14 -17.59
N ALA A 16 -15.18 10.93 -18.30
CA ALA A 16 -14.71 11.70 -19.45
C ALA A 16 -13.64 12.73 -19.05
N VAL A 17 -13.82 13.43 -17.93
CA VAL A 17 -12.85 14.40 -17.42
C VAL A 17 -11.58 13.70 -16.94
N MET A 18 -11.70 12.58 -16.21
CA MET A 18 -10.54 11.79 -15.77
C MET A 18 -9.70 11.34 -16.96
N GLN A 19 -10.33 10.83 -18.02
CA GLN A 19 -9.64 10.44 -19.25
C GLN A 19 -8.97 11.62 -19.95
N ALA A 20 -9.68 12.73 -20.13
CA ALA A 20 -9.13 13.92 -20.79
C ALA A 20 -7.94 14.54 -20.03
N ARG A 21 -7.89 14.38 -18.70
CA ARG A 21 -6.80 14.85 -17.84
C ARG A 21 -5.67 13.84 -17.68
N GLY A 22 -5.81 12.63 -18.22
CA GLY A 22 -4.86 11.53 -18.01
C GLY A 22 -4.76 11.08 -16.55
N PHE A 23 -5.82 11.31 -15.76
CA PHE A 23 -5.84 10.97 -14.34
C PHE A 23 -5.75 9.45 -14.17
N ASN A 24 -4.69 8.99 -13.51
CA ASN A 24 -4.40 7.57 -13.37
C ASN A 24 -4.48 7.10 -11.91
N GLU A 25 -4.19 5.82 -11.68
CA GLU A 25 -4.26 5.20 -10.35
C GLU A 25 -3.24 5.81 -9.37
N GLU A 26 -2.05 6.21 -9.83
CA GLU A 26 -1.05 6.86 -8.97
C GLU A 26 -1.53 8.25 -8.52
N ASP A 27 -2.18 9.01 -9.41
CA ASP A 27 -2.81 10.30 -9.07
C ASP A 27 -3.93 10.13 -8.03
N PHE A 28 -4.74 9.07 -8.20
CA PHE A 28 -5.77 8.71 -7.23
C PHE A 28 -5.18 8.39 -5.87
N ALA A 29 -4.13 7.58 -5.84
CA ALA A 29 -3.48 7.13 -4.63
C ALA A 29 -2.86 8.28 -3.84
N ARG A 30 -2.21 9.22 -4.55
CA ARG A 30 -1.65 10.44 -3.96
C ARG A 30 -2.71 11.41 -3.42
N SER A 31 -3.87 11.47 -4.07
CA SER A 31 -4.97 12.35 -3.64
C SER A 31 -5.76 11.76 -2.46
N HIS A 32 -5.75 10.44 -2.30
CA HIS A 32 -6.50 9.72 -1.26
C HIS A 32 -5.65 8.68 -0.50
N PRO A 33 -4.51 9.07 0.08
CA PRO A 33 -3.55 8.12 0.65
C PRO A 33 -4.11 7.32 1.83
N ALA A 34 -5.03 7.92 2.61
CA ALA A 34 -5.68 7.27 3.75
C ALA A 34 -6.86 6.35 3.35
N GLY A 35 -7.32 6.41 2.10
CA GLY A 35 -8.40 5.54 1.61
C GLY A 35 -7.90 4.14 1.30
N ALA A 36 -8.77 3.12 1.38
CA ALA A 36 -8.38 1.72 1.18
C ALA A 36 -7.67 1.48 -0.17
N LEU A 37 -8.17 2.08 -1.26
CA LEU A 37 -7.54 1.97 -2.57
C LEU A 37 -6.22 2.74 -2.66
N GLY A 38 -6.14 3.96 -2.11
CA GLY A 38 -4.90 4.74 -2.12
C GLY A 38 -3.80 4.09 -1.29
N ALA A 39 -4.14 3.59 -0.09
CA ALA A 39 -3.23 2.80 0.73
C ALA A 39 -2.73 1.54 -0.01
N ARG A 40 -3.61 0.83 -0.74
CA ARG A 40 -3.22 -0.35 -1.53
C ARG A 40 -2.26 -0.01 -2.67
N LEU A 41 -2.50 1.10 -3.37
CA LEU A 41 -1.70 1.54 -4.51
C LEU A 41 -0.32 2.08 -4.06
N LEU A 42 -0.25 2.71 -2.89
CA LEU A 42 1.00 3.23 -2.33
C LEU A 42 1.82 2.17 -1.57
N ASN A 43 1.18 1.21 -0.90
CA ASN A 43 1.86 0.20 -0.10
C ASN A 43 2.22 -1.04 -0.93
N LYS A 44 3.31 -0.96 -1.69
CA LYS A 44 3.89 -2.10 -2.40
C LYS A 44 4.64 -3.01 -1.42
N VAL A 45 4.73 -4.30 -1.75
CA VAL A 45 5.43 -5.31 -0.93
C VAL A 45 6.82 -4.84 -0.51
N HIS A 46 7.56 -4.23 -1.42
CA HIS A 46 8.91 -3.76 -1.15
C HIS A 46 9.01 -2.56 -0.19
N HIS A 47 7.90 -1.85 0.06
CA HIS A 47 7.83 -0.82 1.10
C HIS A 47 7.66 -1.43 2.50
N LEU A 48 7.17 -2.67 2.59
CA LEU A 48 6.90 -3.38 3.85
C LEU A 48 7.97 -4.42 4.20
N MET A 49 8.63 -4.99 3.20
CA MET A 49 9.67 -5.98 3.41
C MET A 49 10.92 -5.34 4.02
N ARG A 50 11.39 -5.92 5.13
CA ARG A 50 12.71 -5.63 5.68
C ARG A 50 13.79 -6.00 4.67
N ARG A 51 14.83 -5.17 4.58
CA ARG A 51 15.97 -5.34 3.68
C ARG A 51 17.27 -5.28 4.45
N ASP A 52 18.31 -5.91 3.90
CA ASP A 52 19.69 -5.80 4.37
C ASP A 52 19.81 -6.04 5.89
N ASP A 53 20.34 -5.05 6.62
CA ASP A 53 20.57 -5.08 8.06
C ASP A 53 19.28 -5.05 8.90
N ALA A 54 18.10 -4.93 8.29
CA ALA A 54 16.82 -5.12 8.99
C ALA A 54 16.39 -6.59 8.99
N ILE A 55 17.02 -7.47 8.20
CA ILE A 55 16.67 -8.91 8.17
C ILE A 55 17.31 -9.62 9.36
N PRO A 56 16.53 -10.20 10.30
CA PRO A 56 17.06 -10.94 11.44
C PRO A 56 17.90 -12.13 10.98
N GLN A 57 19.13 -12.21 11.45
CA GLN A 57 20.08 -13.24 11.05
C GLN A 57 20.81 -13.80 12.28
N VAL A 58 21.02 -15.11 12.29
CA VAL A 58 21.79 -15.83 13.31
C VAL A 58 22.80 -16.78 12.65
N ALA A 59 23.85 -17.13 13.39
CA ALA A 59 24.82 -18.13 12.92
C ALA A 59 24.19 -19.52 12.83
N LEU A 60 24.74 -20.39 11.97
CA LEU A 60 24.28 -21.79 11.82
C LEU A 60 24.41 -22.62 13.12
N THR A 61 25.27 -22.19 14.04
CA THR A 61 25.49 -22.81 15.35
C THR A 61 24.60 -22.23 16.44
N ALA A 62 23.77 -21.22 16.13
CA ALA A 62 22.92 -20.57 17.11
C ALA A 62 21.81 -21.51 17.60
N SER A 63 21.42 -21.35 18.87
CA SER A 63 20.29 -22.09 19.41
C SER A 63 18.97 -21.52 18.90
N VAL A 64 17.90 -22.31 19.03
CA VAL A 64 16.54 -21.83 18.73
C VAL A 64 16.18 -20.61 19.59
N MET A 65 16.64 -20.58 20.84
CA MET A 65 16.42 -19.44 21.75
C MET A 65 17.08 -18.16 21.21
N ASP A 66 18.30 -18.27 20.69
CA ASP A 66 19.01 -17.13 20.08
C ASP A 66 18.25 -16.60 18.86
N ALA A 67 17.72 -17.49 18.02
CA ALA A 67 16.89 -17.11 16.88
C ALA A 67 15.60 -16.38 17.31
N MET A 68 14.93 -16.85 18.37
CA MET A 68 13.72 -16.18 18.90
C MET A 68 14.02 -14.80 19.48
N LEU A 69 15.15 -14.65 20.20
CA LEU A 69 15.58 -13.37 20.73
C LEU A 69 15.91 -12.39 19.60
N GLU A 70 16.58 -12.85 18.55
CA GLU A 70 16.94 -12.02 17.40
C GLU A 70 15.71 -11.54 16.62
N LEU A 71 14.73 -12.43 16.40
CA LEU A 71 13.44 -12.05 15.81
C LEU A 71 12.71 -11.00 16.66
N SER A 72 12.72 -11.17 17.99
CA SER A 72 12.04 -10.25 18.91
C SER A 72 12.71 -8.88 18.94
N ARG A 73 14.05 -8.83 18.99
CA ARG A 73 14.83 -7.59 19.02
C ARG A 73 14.58 -6.72 17.78
N ARG A 74 14.50 -7.35 16.60
CA ARG A 74 14.26 -6.65 15.33
C ARG A 74 12.78 -6.42 15.00
N LEU A 75 11.85 -6.99 15.77
CA LEU A 75 10.42 -6.70 15.64
C LEU A 75 10.03 -5.34 16.26
N THR A 76 10.76 -4.90 17.28
CA THR A 76 10.49 -3.66 18.05
C THR A 76 11.38 -2.48 17.69
N ALA A 77 12.30 -2.64 16.73
CA ALA A 77 13.29 -1.62 16.37
C ALA A 77 12.84 -0.69 15.22
N ASP A 78 11.58 -0.78 14.78
CA ASP A 78 10.94 0.08 13.77
C ASP A 78 10.23 1.28 14.42
#